data_AF-A0A392QV06-F1
#
_entry.id   AF-A0A392QV06-F1
#
_cell.length_a   1.000
_cell.length_b   1.000
_cell.length_c   1.000
_cell.angle_alpha   90.00
_cell.angle_beta   90.00
_cell.angle_gamma   90.00
#
_symmetry.space_group_name_H-M   'P 1'
#
loop_
_entity.id
_entity.type
_entity.pdbx_description
1 polymer ?
#
loop_
_entity_poly.entity_id
_entity_poly.type
_entity_poly.pdbx_seq_one_letter_code
_entity_poly.pdbx_strand_id
1 'polypeptide(L)' 'HERLIKLVKIGGIVAYDNTLWGGTVALPEMAVSEQKRDWRRCALDFNKAISKDSRLEIALVSIGDGLTICRRVC' A
#
# COMPACT_ATOMS: atom_id res chain seq x y z
N HIS A 1 -8.96 3.69 -2.17
CA HIS A 1 -9.24 2.79 -1.05
C HIS A 1 -10.71 2.83 -0.61
N GLU A 2 -11.20 3.92 0.00
CA GLU A 2 -12.57 4.01 0.57
C GLU A 2 -13.72 3.54 -0.33
N ARG A 3 -13.68 3.90 -1.61
CA ARG A 3 -14.71 3.46 -2.57
C ARG A 3 -14.66 1.95 -2.80
N LEU A 4 -13.47 1.37 -2.88
CA LEU A 4 -13.28 -0.07 -3.11
C LEU A 4 -13.79 -0.89 -1.93
N ILE A 5 -13.55 -0.45 -0.69
CA ILE A 5 -14.04 -1.15 0.50
C ILE A 5 -15.57 -1.19 0.56
N LYS A 6 -16.25 -0.14 0.09
CA LYS A 6 -17.72 -0.15 -0.01
C LYS A 6 -18.26 -1.12 -1.07
N LEU A 7 -17.51 -1.33 -2.16
CA LEU A 7 -17.94 -2.13 -3.30
C LEU A 7 -17.58 -3.62 -3.14
N VAL A 8 -16.44 -3.93 -2.55
CA VAL A 8 -15.98 -5.30 -2.36
C VAL A 8 -16.74 -5.93 -1.20
N LYS A 9 -17.28 -7.14 -1.40
CA LYS A 9 -17.98 -7.90 -0.37
C LYS A 9 -17.08 -8.20 0.84
N ILE A 10 -17.69 -8.47 2.01
CA ILE A 10 -16.95 -9.06 3.14
C ILE A 10 -16.33 -10.39 2.69
N GLY A 11 -15.07 -10.60 3.04
CA GLY A 11 -14.23 -11.71 2.56
C GLY A 11 -13.63 -11.50 1.17
N GLY A 12 -14.02 -10.45 0.45
CA GLY A 12 -13.43 -10.08 -0.84
C GLY A 12 -12.04 -9.48 -0.71
N ILE A 13 -11.30 -9.49 -1.82
CA ILE A 13 -9.89 -9.09 -1.88
C ILE A 13 -9.75 -7.81 -2.72
N VAL A 14 -8.92 -6.90 -2.24
CA VAL A 14 -8.36 -5.79 -3.02
C VAL A 14 -6.85 -5.94 -3.01
N ALA A 15 -6.21 -5.82 -4.16
CA ALA A 15 -4.76 -5.83 -4.27
C ALA A 15 -4.27 -4.47 -4.78
N TYR A 16 -3.23 -3.95 -4.13
CA TYR A 16 -2.57 -2.69 -4.47
C TYR A 16 -1.14 -2.96 -4.91
N ASP A 17 -0.83 -2.61 -6.16
CA ASP A 17 0.50 -2.80 -6.74
C ASP A 17 1.44 -1.63 -6.43
N ASN A 18 2.74 -1.83 -6.65
CA ASN A 18 3.83 -0.88 -6.44
C ASN A 18 3.95 -0.30 -5.02
N THR A 19 3.55 -1.06 -4.01
CA THR A 19 3.52 -0.61 -2.61
C THR A 19 4.90 -0.54 -1.95
N LEU A 20 5.94 -1.12 -2.56
CA LEU A 20 7.34 -0.92 -2.14
C LEU A 20 8.04 0.21 -2.93
N TRP A 21 7.45 0.68 -4.04
CA TRP A 21 7.90 1.81 -4.85
C TRP A 21 9.41 1.82 -5.12
N GLY A 22 9.90 0.78 -5.78
CA GLY A 22 11.31 0.54 -6.09
C GLY A 22 12.21 0.36 -4.87
N GLY A 23 11.63 -0.05 -3.74
CA GLY A 23 12.30 -0.12 -2.43
C GLY A 23 12.54 1.24 -1.77
N THR A 24 12.16 2.35 -2.41
CA THR A 24 12.49 3.70 -1.92
C THR A 24 11.80 4.04 -0.60
N VAL A 25 10.69 3.36 -0.28
CA VAL A 25 9.99 3.52 1.01
C VAL A 25 10.85 3.13 2.21
N ALA A 26 11.90 2.32 2.00
CA ALA A 26 12.86 1.91 3.03
C ALA A 26 14.15 2.75 3.04
N LEU A 27 14.31 3.69 2.09
CA LEU A 27 15.50 4.53 2.00
C LEU A 27 15.38 5.80 2.86
N PRO A 28 16.51 6.32 3.40
CA PRO A 28 16.56 7.64 4.00
C PRO A 28 16.31 8.73 2.94
N GLU A 29 15.74 9.87 3.34
CA GLU A 29 15.30 10.94 2.42
C GLU A 29 16.41 11.44 1.48
N MET A 30 17.63 11.56 2.00
CA MET A 30 18.82 11.99 1.24
C MET A 30 19.23 11.03 0.12
N ALA A 31 18.81 9.76 0.19
CA ALA A 31 19.12 8.73 -0.80
C ALA A 31 18.03 8.58 -1.88
N VAL A 32 16.97 9.38 -1.82
CA VAL A 32 15.85 9.34 -2.78
C VAL A 32 16.01 10.50 -3.77
N SER A 33 16.05 10.16 -5.06
CA SER A 33 16.10 11.14 -6.14
C SER A 33 14.87 12.05 -6.11
N GLU A 34 15.05 13.33 -6.45
CA GLU A 34 13.98 14.32 -6.39
C GLU A 34 12.72 13.89 -7.16
N GLN A 35 12.91 13.28 -8.34
CA GLN A 35 11.83 12.79 -9.21
C GLN A 35 10.98 11.68 -8.55
N LYS A 36 11.50 10.99 -7.54
CA LYS A 36 10.81 9.89 -6.85
C LYS A 36 10.18 10.31 -5.53
N ARG A 37 10.52 11.48 -4.97
CA ARG A 37 10.13 11.89 -3.61
C ARG A 37 8.62 12.02 -3.45
N ASP A 38 7.94 12.66 -4.39
CA ASP A 38 6.49 12.87 -4.31
C ASP A 38 5.72 11.55 -4.33
N TRP A 39 6.05 10.67 -5.28
CA TRP A 39 5.43 9.36 -5.36
C TRP A 39 5.78 8.45 -4.17
N ARG A 40 7.02 8.51 -3.67
CA ARG A 40 7.42 7.82 -2.43
C ARG A 40 6.59 8.29 -1.25
N ARG A 41 6.36 9.60 -1.11
CA ARG A 41 5.52 10.15 -0.03
C ARG A 41 4.09 9.62 -0.12
N CYS A 42 3.51 9.61 -1.33
CA CYS A 42 2.20 9.00 -1.55
C CYS A 42 2.16 7.51 -1.15
N ALA A 43 3.19 6.73 -1.50
CA ALA A 43 3.28 5.31 -1.13
C ALA A 43 3.42 5.12 0.39
N LEU A 44 4.25 5.92 1.07
CA LEU A 44 4.41 5.87 2.53
C LEU A 44 3.10 6.22 3.26
N ASP A 45 2.44 7.31 2.84
CA ASP A 45 1.18 7.75 3.43
C ASP A 45 0.07 6.71 3.20
N PHE A 46 0.02 6.13 2.00
CA PHE A 46 -0.90 5.05 1.66
C PHE A 46 -0.66 3.80 2.52
N ASN A 47 0.58 3.30 2.58
CA ASN A 47 0.92 2.10 3.37
C ASN A 47 0.61 2.31 4.86
N LYS A 48 0.88 3.51 5.40
CA LYS A 48 0.56 3.87 6.79
C LYS A 48 -0.94 3.94 7.05
N ALA A 49 -1.73 4.41 6.09
CA ALA A 49 -3.18 4.45 6.20
C ALA A 49 -3.78 3.03 6.15
N ILE A 50 -3.38 2.24 5.15
CA ILE A 50 -3.89 0.87 4.96
C ILE A 50 -3.51 -0.04 6.13
N SER A 51 -2.26 -0.01 6.60
CA SER A 51 -1.82 -0.83 7.74
C SER A 51 -2.57 -0.58 9.04
N LYS A 52 -3.30 0.54 9.15
CA LYS A 52 -4.12 0.90 10.31
C LYS A 52 -5.62 0.69 10.08
N ASP A 53 -6.03 0.24 8.90
CA ASP A 53 -7.44 0.04 8.61
C ASP A 53 -7.93 -1.28 9.22
N SER A 54 -8.68 -1.16 10.32
CA SER A 54 -9.25 -2.29 11.04
C SER A 54 -10.33 -3.07 10.26
N ARG A 55 -10.77 -2.56 9.11
CA ARG A 55 -11.73 -3.26 8.23
C ARG A 55 -11.06 -4.34 7.39
N LEU A 56 -9.73 -4.47 7.46
CA LEU A 56 -8.93 -5.32 6.58
C LEU A 56 -8.02 -6.27 7.37
N GLU A 57 -7.81 -7.45 6.81
CA GLU A 57 -6.59 -8.24 7.02
C GLU A 57 -5.64 -7.99 5.86
N ILE A 58 -4.35 -7.83 6.15
CA ILE A 58 -3.37 -7.34 5.17
C ILE A 58 -2.17 -8.28 5.11
N ALA A 59 -1.72 -8.56 3.90
CA ALA A 59 -0.45 -9.19 3.61
C ALA A 59 0.31 -8.35 2.58
N LEU A 60 1.45 -7.78 2.97
CA LEU A 60 2.41 -7.19 2.04
C LEU A 60 3.35 -8.29 1.55
N VAL A 61 3.37 -8.54 0.25
CA VAL A 61 4.26 -9.53 -0.37
C VAL A 61 5.26 -8.85 -1.30
N SER A 62 6.52 -9.27 -1.24
CA SER A 62 7.63 -8.75 -2.05
C SER A 62 7.67 -9.38 -3.44
N ILE A 63 6.52 -9.38 -4.13
CA ILE A 63 6.41 -9.79 -5.53
C ILE A 63 6.38 -8.53 -6.39
N GLY A 64 7.18 -8.50 -7.46
CA GLY A 64 7.31 -7.33 -8.33
C GLY A 64 7.79 -6.12 -7.55
N ASP A 65 7.04 -5.02 -7.64
CA ASP A 65 7.35 -3.76 -6.94
C ASP A 65 6.60 -3.62 -5.59
N GLY A 66 6.19 -4.75 -5.03
CA GLY A 66 5.43 -4.83 -3.78
C GLY A 66 3.93 -4.86 -4.00
N LEU A 67 3.29 -5.94 -3.58
CA LEU A 67 1.84 -6.11 -3.66
C LEU A 67 1.26 -6.16 -2.25
N THR A 68 0.39 -5.20 -1.92
CA THR A 68 -0.39 -5.25 -0.68
C THR A 68 -1.74 -5.90 -0.97
N ILE A 69 -1.96 -7.09 -0.42
CA ILE A 69 -3.20 -7.84 -0.53
C ILE A 69 -4.04 -7.57 0.71
N CYS A 70 -5.25 -7.04 0.53
CA CYS A 70 -6.18 -6.69 1.59
C CYS A 70 -7.45 -7.55 1.47
N ARG A 71 -7.77 -8.32 2.50
CA ARG A 71 -9.04 -9.03 2.63
C ARG A 71 -9.99 -8.21 3.51
N ARG A 72 -11.18 -7.86 3.01
CA ARG A 72 -12.19 -7.13 3.79
C ARG A 72 -12.80 -8.05 4.86
N VAL A 73 -12.86 -7.61 6.11
CA VAL A 73 -13.42 -8.41 7.23
C VAL A 73 -14.72 -7.85 7.82
N CYS A 74 -15.05 -6.58 7.58
CA CYS A 74 -16.34 -5.97 7.94
C CYS A 74 -16.78 -4.90 6.93
#